data_AF-A0A3S3K7F7-F1
#
_entry.id   AF-A0A3S3K7F7-F1
#
_cell.length_a   1.000
_cell.length_b   1.000
_cell.length_c   1.000
_cell.angle_alpha   90.00
_cell.angle_beta   90.00
_cell.angle_gamma   90.00
#
_symmetry.space_group_name_H-M   'P 1'
#
loop_
_entity.id
_entity.type
_entity.pdbx_description
1 polymer ?
#
loop_
_entity_poly.entity_id
_entity_poly.type
_entity_poly.pdbx_seq_one_letter_code
_entity_poly.pdbx_strand_id
1 'polypeptide(L)'
;MKSRISDLRVLQAQQHGRIVGLPKTFAEEVAALADFLMDCHLWSDVTLPFEGEIVGCGPGRWRVPVAAGWWLMFDWVQRFGPVELQLWHEDDG
;
A
#
# COMPACT_ATOMS: atom_id res chain seq x y z
N MET A 1 12.82 -9.64 -25.21
CA MET A 1 11.42 -10.11 -25.08
C MET A 1 10.71 -9.20 -24.11
N LYS A 2 9.67 -8.49 -24.54
CA LYS A 2 8.89 -7.58 -23.70
C LYS A 2 7.81 -8.41 -22.99
N SER A 3 8.06 -8.76 -21.74
CA SER A 3 7.04 -9.38 -20.90
C SER A 3 5.95 -8.34 -20.58
N ARG A 4 4.69 -8.73 -20.74
CA ARG A 4 3.54 -7.88 -20.43
C ARG A 4 3.46 -7.67 -18.92
N ILE A 5 2.97 -6.51 -18.50
CA ILE A 5 2.76 -6.11 -17.10
C ILE A 5 1.89 -7.12 -16.33
N SER A 6 1.10 -7.96 -17.02
CA SER A 6 0.35 -9.09 -16.46
C SER A 6 1.21 -10.21 -15.88
N ASP A 7 2.42 -10.43 -16.40
CA ASP A 7 3.26 -11.58 -16.02
C ASP A 7 4.15 -11.27 -14.79
N LEU A 8 4.43 -9.99 -14.56
CA LEU A 8 5.19 -9.53 -13.38
C LEU A 8 4.41 -9.70 -12.08
N ARG A 9 3.08 -9.58 -12.11
CA ARG A 9 2.22 -9.71 -10.92
C ARG A 9 2.10 -11.15 -10.40
N VAL A 10 2.20 -12.14 -11.29
CA VAL A 10 2.10 -13.57 -10.90
C VAL A 10 3.45 -14.12 -10.45
N LEU A 11 4.55 -13.73 -11.11
CA LEU A 11 5.90 -14.20 -10.74
C LEU A 11 6.43 -13.55 -9.45
N GLN A 12 6.12 -12.28 -9.17
CA GLN A 12 6.47 -11.64 -7.90
C GLN A 12 5.68 -12.23 -6.72
N ALA A 13 4.42 -12.60 -6.92
CA ALA A 13 3.61 -13.28 -5.91
C ALA A 13 4.14 -14.68 -5.54
N GLN A 14 4.83 -15.35 -6.46
CA GLN A 14 5.43 -16.67 -6.24
C GLN A 14 6.83 -16.62 -5.59
N GLN A 15 7.63 -15.59 -5.85
CA GLN A 15 9.02 -15.52 -5.36
C GLN A 15 9.18 -14.88 -3.98
N HIS A 16 8.25 -14.02 -3.53
CA HIS A 16 8.41 -13.27 -2.29
C HIS A 16 7.48 -13.67 -1.13
N GLY A 17 6.61 -14.66 -1.34
CA GLY A 17 5.79 -15.23 -0.28
C GLY A 17 4.63 -14.33 0.17
N ARG A 18 3.41 -14.78 -0.16
CA ARG A 18 2.10 -14.38 0.38
C ARG A 18 1.52 -13.02 -0.07
N ILE A 19 0.91 -13.04 -1.25
CA ILE A 19 -0.51 -12.64 -1.33
C ILE A 19 -1.28 -13.83 -1.93
N VAL A 20 -1.42 -14.88 -1.13
CA VAL A 20 -2.35 -16.00 -1.37
C VAL A 20 -3.05 -16.22 -0.04
N GLY A 21 -4.33 -15.83 0.06
CA GLY A 21 -5.17 -16.11 1.23
C GLY A 21 -6.00 -14.95 1.80
N LEU A 22 -5.91 -13.73 1.24
CA LEU A 22 -6.79 -12.64 1.68
C LEU A 22 -8.25 -12.92 1.27
N PRO A 23 -9.25 -12.71 2.15
CA PRO A 23 -10.64 -12.72 1.76
C PRO A 23 -10.88 -11.74 0.61
N LYS A 24 -11.73 -12.13 -0.36
CA LYS A 24 -11.96 -11.35 -1.57
C LYS A 24 -12.28 -9.88 -1.27
N THR A 25 -13.19 -9.62 -0.33
CA THR A 25 -13.61 -8.28 0.07
C THR A 25 -12.44 -7.45 0.61
N PHE A 26 -11.60 -8.06 1.46
CA PHE A 26 -10.43 -7.40 2.01
C PHE A 26 -9.38 -7.11 0.92
N ALA A 27 -9.17 -8.03 -0.02
CA ALA A 27 -8.28 -7.79 -1.15
C ALA A 27 -8.77 -6.63 -2.06
N GLU A 28 -10.09 -6.52 -2.25
CA GLU A 28 -10.71 -5.41 -2.98
C GLU A 28 -10.54 -4.07 -2.24
N GLU A 29 -10.69 -4.05 -0.91
CA GLU A 29 -10.44 -2.87 -0.06
C GLU A 29 -8.99 -2.41 -0.13
N VAL A 30 -8.03 -3.34 0.02
CA VAL A 30 -6.60 -3.05 -0.10
C VAL A 30 -6.29 -2.48 -1.49
N ALA A 31 -6.83 -3.07 -2.55
CA ALA A 31 -6.59 -2.61 -3.91
C ALA A 31 -7.16 -1.21 -4.14
N ALA A 32 -8.40 -0.94 -3.71
CA ALA A 32 -9.02 0.36 -3.85
C ALA A 32 -8.25 1.46 -3.09
N LEU A 33 -7.76 1.15 -1.89
CA LEU A 33 -6.96 2.08 -1.12
C LEU A 33 -5.57 2.31 -1.74
N ALA A 34 -4.94 1.26 -2.26
CA ALA A 34 -3.67 1.40 -2.98
C ALA A 34 -3.81 2.25 -4.23
N ASP A 35 -4.87 2.05 -5.03
CA ASP A 35 -5.17 2.86 -6.20
C ASP A 35 -5.41 4.33 -5.81
N PHE A 36 -6.20 4.59 -4.76
CA PHE A 36 -6.41 5.93 -4.22
C PHE A 36 -5.09 6.63 -3.84
N LEU A 37 -4.22 5.93 -3.10
CA LEU A 37 -2.92 6.48 -2.70
C LEU A 37 -2.07 6.80 -3.93
N MET A 38 -2.01 5.91 -4.92
CA MET A 38 -1.23 6.12 -6.13
C MET A 38 -1.68 7.34 -6.96
N ASP A 39 -2.94 7.75 -6.83
CA ASP A 39 -3.48 8.97 -7.46
C ASP A 39 -3.23 10.25 -6.65
N CYS A 40 -2.74 10.13 -5.41
CA CYS A 40 -2.41 11.28 -4.57
C CYS A 40 -1.09 11.93 -5.00
N HIS A 41 -1.13 13.24 -5.26
CA HIS A 41 0.05 14.01 -5.67
C HIS A 41 0.40 15.11 -4.67
N LEU A 42 -0.54 15.50 -3.83
CA LEU A 42 -0.33 16.42 -2.72
C LEU A 42 -0.44 15.66 -1.40
N TRP A 43 0.37 16.07 -0.42
CA TRP A 43 0.33 15.45 0.90
C TRP A 43 -1.06 15.56 1.54
N SER A 44 -1.76 16.67 1.27
CA SER A 44 -3.14 16.90 1.71
C SER A 44 -4.12 15.84 1.20
N ASP A 45 -3.89 15.29 0.00
CA ASP A 45 -4.77 14.28 -0.60
C ASP A 45 -4.76 13.01 0.25
N VAL A 46 -3.61 12.71 0.87
CA VAL A 46 -3.46 11.59 1.80
C VAL A 46 -3.86 12.01 3.22
N THR A 47 -3.52 13.19 3.72
CA THR A 47 -3.79 13.50 5.12
C THR A 47 -5.24 13.82 5.46
N LEU A 48 -6.00 14.42 4.54
CA LEU A 48 -7.38 14.83 4.83
C LEU A 48 -8.33 13.64 5.04
N PRO A 49 -8.28 12.55 4.24
CA PRO A 49 -9.16 11.40 4.45
C PRO A 49 -8.81 10.57 5.69
N PHE A 50 -7.57 10.66 6.18
CA PHE A 50 -7.03 9.86 7.28
C PHE A 50 -6.58 10.76 8.45
N GLU A 51 -7.28 11.86 8.68
CA GLU A 51 -6.91 12.85 9.69
C GLU A 51 -6.81 12.20 11.08
N GLY A 52 -5.60 12.18 11.64
CA GLY A 52 -5.31 11.56 12.95
C GLY A 52 -5.01 10.05 12.89
N GLU A 53 -5.13 9.41 11.72
CA GLU A 53 -4.92 7.96 11.55
C GLU A 53 -3.64 7.62 10.78
N ILE A 54 -3.07 8.57 10.03
CA ILE A 54 -1.75 8.40 9.41
C ILE A 54 -0.66 8.38 10.47
N VAL A 55 0.14 7.32 10.46
CA VAL A 55 1.25 7.14 11.39
C VAL A 55 2.57 7.20 10.64
N GLY A 56 3.51 8.03 11.12
CA GLY A 56 4.89 8.04 10.64
C GLY A 56 5.68 6.88 11.24
N CYS A 57 6.28 6.04 10.41
CA CYS A 57 7.07 4.86 10.82
C CYS A 57 8.59 5.10 10.76
N GLY A 58 9.01 6.23 10.20
CA GLY A 58 10.41 6.60 10.02
C GLY A 58 10.55 7.80 9.09
N PRO A 59 11.78 8.27 8.83
CA PRO A 59 12.00 9.39 7.93
C PRO A 59 11.42 9.12 6.54
N GLY A 60 10.36 9.85 6.17
CA GLY A 60 9.70 9.73 4.87
C GLY A 60 8.76 8.54 4.71
N ARG A 61 8.63 7.66 5.71
CA ARG A 61 7.81 6.45 5.66
C ARG A 61 6.56 6.58 6.51
N TRP A 62 5.43 6.25 5.92
CA TRP A 62 4.09 6.44 6.48
C TRP A 62 3.27 5.17 6.35
N ARG A 63 2.20 5.09 7.14
CA ARG A 63 1.18 4.06 6.99
C ARG A 63 -0.22 4.61 7.19
N VAL A 64 -1.17 4.07 6.44
CA VAL A 64 -2.62 4.30 6.60
C VAL A 64 -3.29 2.99 7.01
N PRO A 65 -4.34 3.03 7.85
CA PRO A 65 -5.08 1.84 8.22
C PRO A 65 -5.90 1.34 7.03
N VAL A 66 -6.04 0.01 6.94
CA VAL A 66 -6.94 -0.67 6.01
C VAL A 66 -8.07 -1.34 6.79
N ALA A 67 -7.69 -2.16 7.76
CA ALA A 67 -8.58 -2.88 8.66
C ALA A 67 -7.87 -3.09 10.00
N ALA A 68 -8.57 -3.66 10.99
CA ALA A 68 -7.98 -3.95 12.30
C ALA A 68 -6.67 -4.75 12.15
N GLY A 69 -5.57 -4.18 12.62
CA GLY A 69 -4.22 -4.79 12.54
C GLY A 69 -3.55 -4.69 11.17
N TRP A 70 -4.24 -4.24 10.11
CA TRP A 70 -3.72 -4.18 8.74
C TRP A 70 -3.48 -2.73 8.29
N TRP A 71 -2.32 -2.51 7.67
CA TRP A 71 -1.86 -1.20 7.25
C TRP A 71 -1.30 -1.25 5.83
N LEU A 72 -1.52 -0.18 5.06
CA LEU A 72 -0.73 0.08 3.86
C LEU A 72 0.38 1.06 4.21
N MET A 73 1.61 0.59 4.14
CA MET A 73 2.82 1.38 4.28
C MET A 73 3.26 1.92 2.93
N PHE A 74 3.85 3.11 2.93
CA PHE A 74 4.43 3.73 1.74
C PHE A 74 5.48 4.76 2.14
N ASP A 75 6.38 5.07 1.21
CA ASP A 75 7.29 6.21 1.33
C ASP A 75 6.69 7.42 0.59
N TRP A 76 6.84 8.62 1.14
CA TRP A 76 6.37 9.84 0.49
C TRP A 76 7.50 10.59 -0.20
N VAL A 77 7.39 10.78 -1.51
CA VAL A 77 8.34 11.57 -2.29
C VAL A 77 7.65 12.83 -2.81
N GLN A 78 8.14 13.99 -2.39
CA GLN A 78 7.49 15.31 -2.61
C GLN A 78 7.11 15.64 -4.07
N ARG A 79 7.76 15.03 -5.06
CA ARG A 79 7.48 15.24 -6.50
C ARG A 79 6.63 14.15 -7.16
N PHE A 80 6.43 13.02 -6.48
CA PHE A 80 5.80 11.82 -7.06
C PHE A 80 4.59 11.35 -6.26
N GLY A 81 4.49 11.68 -4.96
CA GLY A 81 3.47 11.15 -4.07
C GLY A 81 3.96 9.89 -3.34
N PRO A 82 3.06 8.95 -3.01
CA PRO A 82 3.42 7.72 -2.33
C PRO A 82 4.09 6.74 -3.29
N VAL A 83 5.11 6.04 -2.80
CA VAL A 83 5.85 5.00 -3.51
C VAL A 83 6.08 3.80 -2.61
N GLU A 84 6.51 2.69 -3.19
CA GLU A 84 6.85 1.46 -2.45
C GLU A 84 5.71 0.95 -1.54
N LEU A 85 4.47 0.95 -2.05
CA LEU A 85 3.32 0.47 -1.28
C LEU A 85 3.51 -0.98 -0.83
N GLN A 86 3.32 -1.22 0.46
CA GLN A 86 3.47 -2.52 1.10
C GLN A 86 2.30 -2.74 2.07
N LEU A 87 1.65 -3.90 1.95
CA LEU A 87 0.69 -4.35 2.94
C LEU A 87 1.45 -4.94 4.14
N TRP A 88 1.10 -4.52 5.34
CA TRP A 88 1.74 -4.93 6.59
C TRP A 88 0.70 -5.26 7.66
N HIS A 89 0.93 -6.31 8.44
CA HIS A 89 0.11 -6.66 9.59
C HIS A 89 0.87 -6.37 10.90
N GLU A 90 0.16 -5.95 11.95
CA GLU A 90 0.77 -5.64 13.26
C GLU A 90 1.54 -6.81 13.88
N ASP A 91 1.14 -8.04 13.59
CA ASP A 91 1.83 -9.26 14.06
C ASP A 91 3.11 -9.58 13.27
N ASP A 92 3.41 -8.88 12.17
CA ASP A 92 4.65 -9.06 11.41
C ASP A 92 5.85 -8.32 12.05
N GLY A 93 5.61 -7.56 13.14
CA GLY A 93 6.57 -6.67 13.81
C GLY A 93 6.98 -7.11 15.21
#